data_AF-A0A7S1P2B8-F1
#
_entry.id   AF-A0A7S1P2B8-F1
#
_cell.length_a   1.000
_cell.length_b   1.000
_cell.length_c   1.000
_cell.angle_alpha   90.00
_cell.angle_beta   90.00
_cell.angle_gamma   90.00
#
_symmetry.space_group_name_H-M   'P 1'
#
loop_
_entity.id
_entity.type
_entity.pdbx_description
1 polymer ?
#
loop_
_entity_poly.entity_id
_entity_poly.type
_entity_poly.pdbx_seq_one_letter_code
_entity_poly.pdbx_strand_id
1 'polypeptide(L)'
;MAAAAAAAAAPSSKKRKLPAGLADPSSLRELTSGLPTIDACLAAVADSLDDWKASVQSAVEAAELEAKRLVDEIKGMIEGSGGVLEHGILEEYLRLNVGGRVLSFPYEALVHPELHNTVVAQMLLYFRAALPQDAAGNPFVDSFDGYFDRLADQVSMVYAGQLGGLVLFDPEAADPAHAEPHAIFATKLDLTPPVNTPATPPAGNDRSLEGLADVADRALAGVKRRIMALRNTKWAYEKLIDFLGPFLKSGNVEEDTIVSVQIRGETVSTVKATLNRLGTNHALYNRFDTDAVAWSGADVRKTS
;
A
#
# COMPACT_ATOMS: atom_id res chain seq x y z
N MET A 1 -33.51 34.07 -12.72
CA MET A 1 -33.54 32.67 -13.18
C MET A 1 -32.66 31.86 -12.24
N ALA A 2 -33.18 30.72 -11.79
CA ALA A 2 -32.85 30.05 -10.54
C ALA A 2 -31.45 29.42 -10.49
N ALA A 3 -30.77 29.57 -9.35
CA ALA A 3 -29.60 28.78 -8.96
C ALA A 3 -30.09 27.59 -8.14
N ALA A 4 -29.89 26.37 -8.65
CA ALA A 4 -30.20 25.13 -7.96
C ALA A 4 -28.94 24.59 -7.27
N ALA A 5 -29.01 24.44 -5.94
CA ALA A 5 -28.02 23.79 -5.11
C ALA A 5 -28.04 22.27 -5.35
N ALA A 6 -26.90 21.67 -5.68
CA ALA A 6 -26.74 20.23 -5.74
C ALA A 6 -26.35 19.71 -4.34
N ALA A 7 -27.31 19.07 -3.68
CA ALA A 7 -27.13 18.41 -2.39
C ALA A 7 -26.30 17.13 -2.56
N ALA A 8 -25.28 16.98 -1.71
CA ALA A 8 -24.52 15.75 -1.54
C ALA A 8 -25.43 14.62 -1.03
N ALA A 9 -25.55 13.55 -1.82
CA ALA A 9 -26.24 12.34 -1.41
C ALA A 9 -25.31 11.49 -0.53
N ALA A 10 -25.71 11.31 0.74
CA ALA A 10 -25.07 10.35 1.65
C ALA A 10 -25.24 8.90 1.13
N PRO A 11 -24.26 8.02 1.32
CA PRO A 11 -24.39 6.62 0.92
C PRO A 11 -25.38 5.90 1.85
N SER A 12 -26.53 5.53 1.30
CA SER A 12 -27.52 4.70 1.98
C SER A 12 -26.94 3.30 2.25
N SER A 13 -26.85 2.96 3.53
CA SER A 13 -26.50 1.63 4.02
C SER A 13 -27.63 0.64 3.71
N LYS A 14 -27.59 0.05 2.52
CA LYS A 14 -28.42 -1.12 2.17
C LYS A 14 -28.02 -2.30 3.07
N LYS A 15 -28.83 -2.55 4.11
CA LYS A 15 -28.84 -3.82 4.86
C LYS A 15 -28.83 -4.99 3.86
N ARG A 16 -27.72 -5.70 3.78
CA ARG A 16 -27.58 -6.89 2.94
C ARG A 16 -28.37 -8.02 3.61
N LYS A 17 -29.51 -8.38 3.02
CA LYS A 17 -30.36 -9.48 3.48
C LYS A 17 -29.60 -10.80 3.27
N LEU A 18 -29.37 -11.57 4.35
CA LEU A 18 -28.82 -12.92 4.28
C LEU A 18 -29.64 -13.80 3.33
N PRO A 19 -29.04 -14.85 2.72
CA PRO A 19 -29.75 -15.76 1.83
C PRO A 19 -31.00 -16.32 2.51
N ALA A 20 -32.14 -16.14 1.84
CA ALA A 20 -33.44 -16.63 2.28
C ALA A 20 -33.42 -18.17 2.30
N GLY A 21 -33.25 -18.76 3.48
CA GLY A 21 -33.20 -20.21 3.63
C GLY A 21 -33.27 -20.73 5.06
N LEU A 22 -32.97 -19.92 6.07
CA LEU A 22 -33.19 -20.30 7.47
C LEU A 22 -34.63 -19.97 7.85
N ALA A 23 -35.43 -21.00 8.10
CA ALA A 23 -36.75 -20.88 8.72
C ALA A 23 -36.63 -20.14 10.06
N ASP A 24 -37.64 -19.35 10.41
CA ASP A 24 -37.69 -18.65 11.68
C ASP A 24 -37.75 -19.68 12.83
N PRO A 25 -36.77 -19.74 13.75
CA PRO A 25 -36.80 -20.65 14.90
C PRO A 25 -38.06 -20.49 15.77
N SER A 26 -38.71 -19.32 15.69
CA SER A 26 -40.01 -19.05 16.31
C SER A 26 -41.09 -20.06 15.86
N SER A 27 -41.02 -20.55 14.62
CA SER A 27 -41.97 -21.56 14.09
C SER A 27 -41.85 -22.94 14.72
N LEU A 28 -40.68 -23.28 15.30
CA LEU A 28 -40.50 -24.53 16.05
C LEU A 28 -41.12 -24.47 17.45
N ARG A 29 -41.20 -23.28 18.04
CA ARG A 29 -41.84 -23.06 19.35
C ARG A 29 -43.37 -23.10 19.29
N GLU A 30 -43.95 -22.96 18.10
CA GLU A 30 -45.39 -23.08 17.85
C GLU A 30 -45.84 -24.54 17.64
N LEU A 31 -44.89 -25.47 17.44
CA LEU A 31 -45.18 -26.90 17.32
C LEU A 31 -45.27 -27.53 18.72
N THR A 32 -46.46 -28.01 19.08
CA THR A 32 -46.68 -28.86 20.27
C THR A 32 -47.09 -30.25 19.85
N SER A 33 -46.44 -31.24 20.43
CA SER A 33 -46.75 -32.66 20.30
C SER A 33 -47.78 -33.14 21.33
N GLY A 34 -48.10 -32.29 22.32
CA GLY A 34 -48.91 -32.64 23.50
C GLY A 34 -48.17 -33.52 24.52
N LEU A 35 -46.91 -33.90 24.25
CA LEU A 35 -46.06 -34.66 25.16
C LEU A 35 -44.99 -33.74 25.76
N PRO A 36 -44.96 -33.55 27.10
CA PRO A 36 -44.08 -32.57 27.74
C PRO A 36 -42.59 -32.79 27.43
N THR A 37 -42.18 -34.05 27.27
CA THR A 37 -40.78 -34.40 26.97
C THR A 37 -40.37 -33.99 25.55
N ILE A 38 -41.27 -34.17 24.57
CA ILE A 38 -40.98 -33.82 23.18
C ILE A 38 -41.04 -32.30 23.00
N ASP A 39 -41.99 -31.63 23.65
CA ASP A 39 -42.11 -30.17 23.63
C ASP A 39 -40.89 -29.49 24.29
N ALA A 40 -40.35 -30.07 25.36
CA ALA A 40 -39.09 -29.64 25.96
C ALA A 40 -37.89 -29.83 25.03
N CYS A 41 -37.84 -30.94 24.27
CA CYS A 41 -36.80 -31.15 23.26
C CYS A 41 -36.91 -30.14 22.09
N LEU A 42 -38.13 -29.84 21.62
CA LEU A 42 -38.36 -28.84 20.57
C LEU A 42 -37.93 -27.45 21.01
N ALA A 43 -38.23 -27.06 22.25
CA ALA A 43 -37.75 -25.81 22.83
C ALA A 43 -36.21 -25.74 22.88
N ALA A 44 -35.55 -26.81 23.37
CA ALA A 44 -34.09 -26.87 23.44
C ALA A 44 -33.42 -26.78 22.05
N VAL A 45 -34.02 -27.38 21.02
CA VAL A 45 -33.55 -27.27 19.63
C VAL A 45 -33.73 -25.84 19.10
N ALA A 46 -34.87 -25.20 19.39
CA ALA A 46 -35.11 -23.81 18.99
C ALA A 46 -34.09 -22.85 19.64
N ASP A 47 -33.82 -23.02 20.95
CA ASP A 47 -32.84 -22.21 21.69
C ASP A 47 -31.42 -22.41 21.13
N SER A 48 -31.03 -23.66 20.84
CA SER A 48 -29.73 -23.96 20.25
C SER A 48 -29.55 -23.32 18.85
N LEU A 49 -30.62 -23.26 18.06
CA LEU A 49 -30.61 -22.62 16.73
C LEU A 49 -30.54 -21.10 16.83
N ASP A 50 -31.25 -20.50 17.80
CA ASP A 50 -31.16 -19.07 18.12
C ASP A 50 -29.74 -18.68 18.54
N ASP A 51 -29.12 -19.46 19.44
CA ASP A 51 -27.74 -19.25 19.91
C ASP A 51 -26.73 -19.35 18.77
N TRP A 52 -26.85 -20.37 17.90
CA TRP A 52 -25.98 -20.52 16.74
C TRP A 52 -26.11 -19.33 15.78
N LYS A 53 -27.35 -18.91 15.47
CA LYS A 53 -27.61 -17.76 14.60
C LYS A 53 -27.02 -16.47 15.19
N ALA A 54 -27.20 -16.24 16.49
CA ALA A 54 -26.63 -15.10 17.18
C ALA A 54 -25.09 -15.13 17.16
N SER A 55 -24.48 -16.30 17.36
CA SER A 55 -23.03 -16.48 17.32
C SER A 55 -22.45 -16.18 15.93
N VAL A 56 -23.04 -16.74 14.87
CA VAL A 56 -22.63 -16.49 13.48
C VAL A 56 -22.78 -15.01 13.14
N GLN A 57 -23.90 -14.38 13.52
CA GLN A 57 -24.11 -12.96 13.27
C GLN A 57 -23.08 -12.09 13.99
N SER A 58 -22.81 -12.38 15.27
CA SER A 58 -21.79 -11.68 16.06
C SER A 58 -20.39 -11.81 15.43
N ALA A 59 -20.02 -13.01 14.95
CA ALA A 59 -18.75 -13.24 14.28
C ALA A 59 -18.62 -12.44 12.96
N VAL A 60 -19.70 -12.34 12.18
CA VAL A 60 -19.74 -11.53 10.95
C VAL A 60 -19.60 -10.04 11.27
N GLU A 61 -20.32 -9.54 12.28
CA GLU A 61 -20.23 -8.14 12.71
C GLU A 61 -18.82 -7.79 13.22
N ALA A 62 -18.21 -8.67 14.02
CA ALA A 62 -16.83 -8.50 14.49
C ALA A 62 -15.83 -8.49 13.34
N ALA A 63 -15.99 -9.38 12.37
CA ALA A 63 -15.15 -9.43 11.17
C ALA A 63 -15.29 -8.17 10.30
N GLU A 64 -16.50 -7.64 10.14
CA GLU A 64 -16.74 -6.40 9.41
C GLU A 64 -16.07 -5.20 10.11
N LEU A 65 -16.21 -5.10 11.43
CA LEU A 65 -15.59 -4.04 12.22
C LEU A 65 -14.05 -4.11 12.12
N GLU A 66 -13.49 -5.32 12.23
CA GLU A 66 -12.05 -5.51 12.10
C GLU A 66 -11.54 -5.12 10.71
N ALA A 67 -12.24 -5.54 9.65
CA ALA A 67 -11.86 -5.19 8.28
C ALA A 67 -11.88 -3.67 8.06
N LYS A 68 -12.90 -2.96 8.57
CA LYS A 68 -12.96 -1.50 8.51
C LYS A 68 -11.79 -0.86 9.25
N ARG A 69 -11.52 -1.29 10.49
CA ARG A 69 -10.39 -0.79 11.28
C ARG A 69 -9.05 -0.97 10.55
N LEU A 70 -8.81 -2.15 9.96
CA LEU A 70 -7.57 -2.40 9.22
C LEU A 70 -7.43 -1.49 7.99
N VAL A 71 -8.52 -1.27 7.26
CA VAL A 71 -8.52 -0.33 6.13
C VAL A 71 -8.24 1.10 6.58
N ASP A 72 -8.89 1.56 7.65
CA ASP A 72 -8.67 2.90 8.19
C ASP A 72 -7.23 3.08 8.72
N GLU A 73 -6.66 2.04 9.35
CA GLU A 73 -5.25 2.03 9.76
C GLU A 73 -4.30 2.11 8.56
N ILE A 74 -4.53 1.33 7.50
CA ILE A 74 -3.73 1.38 6.28
C ILE A 74 -3.78 2.77 5.65
N LYS A 75 -4.97 3.35 5.52
CA LYS A 75 -5.14 4.70 4.99
C LYS A 75 -4.41 5.73 5.85
N GLY A 76 -4.60 5.66 7.16
CA GLY A 76 -3.95 6.56 8.12
C GLY A 76 -2.42 6.46 8.08
N MET A 77 -1.85 5.27 7.88
CA MET A 77 -0.40 5.10 7.73
C MET A 77 0.13 5.76 6.45
N ILE A 78 -0.57 5.59 5.33
CA ILE A 78 -0.18 6.15 4.04
C ILE A 78 -0.27 7.69 4.10
N GLU A 79 -1.43 8.22 4.48
CA GLU A 79 -1.68 9.67 4.57
C GLU A 79 -0.80 10.33 5.65
N GLY A 80 -0.62 9.67 6.80
CA GLY A 80 0.25 10.15 7.89
C GLY A 80 1.73 10.22 7.50
N SER A 81 2.15 9.44 6.50
CA SER A 81 3.50 9.50 5.92
C SER A 81 3.57 10.39 4.68
N GLY A 82 2.55 11.22 4.43
CA GLY A 82 2.48 12.15 3.29
C GLY A 82 2.06 11.51 1.96
N GLY A 83 1.64 10.25 1.98
CA GLY A 83 1.13 9.55 0.81
C GLY A 83 -0.27 10.05 0.41
N VAL A 84 -0.61 9.88 -0.87
CA VAL A 84 -1.88 10.31 -1.46
C VAL A 84 -2.56 9.12 -2.12
N LEU A 85 -3.77 8.80 -1.65
CA LEU A 85 -4.55 7.65 -2.14
C LEU A 85 -5.42 7.95 -3.36
N GLU A 86 -5.81 9.21 -3.54
CA GLU A 86 -6.62 9.67 -4.67
C GLU A 86 -5.76 10.51 -5.61
N HIS A 87 -5.52 9.97 -6.80
CA HIS A 87 -4.79 10.68 -7.83
C HIS A 87 -5.74 11.59 -8.60
N GLY A 88 -5.32 12.84 -8.80
CA GLY A 88 -5.97 13.75 -9.74
C GLY A 88 -5.72 13.33 -11.19
N ILE A 89 -5.58 14.31 -12.09
CA ILE A 89 -5.17 14.02 -13.48
C ILE A 89 -3.77 13.41 -13.43
N LEU A 90 -3.66 12.14 -13.78
CA LEU A 90 -2.40 11.41 -13.82
C LEU A 90 -1.59 11.84 -15.04
N GLU A 91 -0.36 12.28 -14.79
CA GLU A 91 0.62 12.55 -15.84
C GLU A 91 0.98 11.24 -16.54
N GLU A 92 1.15 11.27 -17.86
CA GLU A 92 1.62 10.09 -18.63
C GLU A 92 3.00 9.62 -18.14
N TYR A 93 3.86 10.57 -17.76
CA TYR A 93 5.19 10.33 -17.23
C TYR A 93 5.34 10.99 -15.86
N LEU A 94 5.75 10.20 -14.87
CA LEU A 94 6.10 10.68 -13.55
C LEU A 94 7.59 11.03 -13.52
N ARG A 95 7.91 12.25 -13.09
CA ARG A 95 9.30 12.73 -12.97
C ARG A 95 9.84 12.50 -11.57
N LEU A 96 11.12 12.14 -11.50
CA LEU A 96 11.90 11.94 -10.27
C LEU A 96 13.30 12.53 -10.46
N ASN A 97 13.71 13.42 -9.58
CA ASN A 97 15.09 13.89 -9.49
C ASN A 97 15.88 12.92 -8.59
N VAL A 98 16.90 12.27 -9.14
CA VAL A 98 17.77 11.36 -8.41
C VAL A 98 19.19 11.90 -8.46
N GLY A 99 19.73 12.26 -7.31
CA GLY A 99 21.11 12.73 -7.21
C GLY A 99 21.44 13.97 -8.06
N GLY A 100 20.44 14.74 -8.52
CA GLY A 100 20.60 15.92 -9.38
C GLY A 100 20.19 15.72 -10.84
N ARG A 101 19.84 14.49 -11.23
CA ARG A 101 19.37 14.15 -12.58
C ARG A 101 17.88 13.82 -12.58
N VAL A 102 17.12 14.46 -13.46
CA VAL A 102 15.68 14.19 -13.59
C VAL A 102 15.44 13.04 -14.56
N LEU A 103 14.78 12.00 -14.08
CA LEU A 103 14.36 10.81 -14.83
C LEU A 103 12.84 10.78 -14.97
N SER A 104 12.35 10.13 -16.01
CA SER A 104 10.92 9.99 -16.31
C SER A 104 10.52 8.51 -16.31
N PHE A 105 9.40 8.20 -15.66
CA PHE A 105 8.84 6.86 -15.58
C PHE A 105 7.43 6.85 -16.17
N PRO A 106 7.11 5.96 -17.13
CA PRO A 106 5.75 5.86 -17.66
C PRO A 106 4.78 5.41 -16.56
N TYR A 107 3.69 6.14 -16.37
CA TYR A 107 2.67 5.77 -15.38
C TYR A 107 2.13 4.36 -15.63
N GLU A 108 1.86 4.04 -16.91
CA GLU A 108 1.36 2.73 -17.31
C GLU A 108 2.31 1.58 -16.98
N ALA A 109 3.62 1.83 -17.03
CA ALA A 109 4.62 0.84 -16.64
C ALA A 109 4.58 0.59 -15.13
N LEU A 110 4.43 1.64 -14.32
CA LEU A 110 4.40 1.52 -12.86
C LEU A 110 3.15 0.79 -12.34
N VAL A 111 2.03 0.82 -13.06
CA VAL A 111 0.83 0.04 -12.72
C VAL A 111 0.83 -1.39 -13.29
N HIS A 112 1.88 -1.78 -14.02
CA HIS A 112 2.01 -3.12 -14.57
C HIS A 112 2.05 -4.17 -13.44
N PRO A 113 1.42 -5.37 -13.58
CA PRO A 113 1.34 -6.36 -12.51
C PRO A 113 2.70 -6.79 -11.91
N GLU A 114 3.75 -6.79 -12.72
CA GLU A 114 5.10 -7.15 -12.27
C GLU A 114 5.83 -6.03 -11.51
N LEU A 115 5.36 -4.78 -11.63
CA LEU A 115 6.00 -3.58 -11.08
C LEU A 115 5.19 -2.92 -9.98
N HIS A 116 3.86 -2.92 -10.08
CA HIS A 116 2.97 -2.17 -9.20
C HIS A 116 3.27 -2.39 -7.71
N ASN A 117 3.58 -3.63 -7.33
CA ASN A 117 3.83 -3.97 -5.93
C ASN A 117 5.30 -3.77 -5.51
N THR A 118 6.14 -3.10 -6.31
CA THR A 118 7.52 -2.78 -5.92
C THR A 118 7.58 -1.48 -5.11
N VAL A 119 8.61 -1.33 -4.28
CA VAL A 119 8.82 -0.09 -3.50
C VAL A 119 8.92 1.14 -4.42
N VAL A 120 9.64 1.05 -5.55
CA VAL A 120 9.74 2.19 -6.49
C VAL A 120 8.39 2.57 -7.10
N ALA A 121 7.57 1.60 -7.49
CA ALA A 121 6.25 1.89 -8.04
C ALA A 121 5.34 2.50 -6.97
N GLN A 122 5.29 1.93 -5.76
CA GLN A 122 4.49 2.48 -4.68
C GLN A 122 4.95 3.89 -4.29
N MET A 123 6.26 4.14 -4.24
CA MET A 123 6.83 5.47 -3.97
C MET A 123 6.37 6.50 -5.00
N LEU A 124 6.48 6.17 -6.29
CA LEU A 124 6.13 7.08 -7.38
C LEU A 124 4.62 7.23 -7.57
N LEU A 125 3.83 6.20 -7.27
CA LEU A 125 2.38 6.29 -7.37
C LEU A 125 1.83 7.08 -6.18
N TYR A 126 2.18 6.70 -4.94
CA TYR A 126 1.46 7.18 -3.75
C TYR A 126 2.25 8.20 -2.93
N PHE A 127 3.59 8.21 -2.95
CA PHE A 127 4.41 8.99 -2.01
C PHE A 127 5.19 10.15 -2.65
N ARG A 128 4.93 10.52 -3.93
CA ARG A 128 5.63 11.64 -4.59
C ARG A 128 5.59 12.95 -3.80
N ALA A 129 4.44 13.29 -3.21
CA ALA A 129 4.27 14.51 -2.44
C ALA A 129 5.05 14.50 -1.10
N ALA A 130 5.29 13.30 -0.55
CA ALA A 130 6.02 13.08 0.68
C ALA A 130 7.54 13.21 0.51
N LEU A 131 8.05 13.16 -0.72
CA LEU A 131 9.47 13.35 -1.02
C LEU A 131 9.84 14.84 -0.99
N PRO A 132 11.09 15.20 -0.61
CA PRO A 132 11.66 16.52 -0.85
C PRO A 132 11.49 16.93 -2.31
N GLN A 133 11.41 18.23 -2.58
CA GLN A 133 11.21 18.74 -3.93
C GLN A 133 12.33 19.68 -4.33
N ASP A 134 12.79 19.55 -5.57
CA ASP A 134 13.74 20.50 -6.15
C ASP A 134 13.08 21.85 -6.47
N ALA A 135 13.89 22.83 -6.88
CA ALA A 135 13.40 24.17 -7.22
C ALA A 135 12.39 24.19 -8.38
N ALA A 136 12.36 23.13 -9.20
CA ALA A 136 11.39 22.96 -10.28
C ALA A 136 10.14 22.16 -9.85
N GLY A 137 10.05 21.77 -8.57
CA GLY A 137 8.94 21.03 -7.99
C GLY A 137 8.99 19.51 -8.26
N ASN A 138 10.08 18.98 -8.81
CA ASN A 138 10.20 17.53 -9.00
C ASN A 138 10.52 16.86 -7.65
N PRO A 139 9.89 15.71 -7.34
CA PRO A 139 10.26 14.94 -6.16
C PRO A 139 11.70 14.46 -6.27
N PHE A 140 12.41 14.43 -5.14
CA PHE A 140 13.83 14.13 -5.05
C PHE A 140 14.10 12.88 -4.22
N VAL A 141 15.05 12.07 -4.68
CA VAL A 141 15.58 10.92 -3.96
C VAL A 141 17.10 11.02 -3.92
N ASP A 142 17.64 10.96 -2.70
CA ASP A 142 19.07 10.96 -2.44
C ASP A 142 19.64 9.54 -2.66
N SER A 143 19.90 9.20 -3.92
CA SER A 143 20.44 7.91 -4.32
C SER A 143 21.35 8.04 -5.54
N PHE A 144 22.03 6.96 -5.88
CA PHE A 144 22.91 6.92 -7.04
C PHE A 144 22.08 6.95 -8.34
N ASP A 145 22.32 7.97 -9.16
CA ASP A 145 21.60 8.21 -10.41
C ASP A 145 21.87 7.14 -11.46
N GLY A 146 23.11 6.62 -11.55
CA GLY A 146 23.47 5.53 -12.47
C GLY A 146 22.65 4.26 -12.26
N TYR A 147 22.31 3.93 -11.00
CA TYR A 147 21.38 2.83 -10.71
C TYR A 147 19.97 3.14 -11.23
N PHE A 148 19.47 4.36 -11.01
CA PHE A 148 18.12 4.73 -11.42
C PHE A 148 17.95 4.88 -12.94
N ASP A 149 19.01 5.24 -13.67
CA ASP A 149 19.02 5.25 -15.14
C ASP A 149 18.72 3.84 -15.67
N ARG A 150 19.44 2.84 -15.14
CA ARG A 150 19.19 1.43 -15.44
C ARG A 150 17.81 0.97 -14.98
N LEU A 151 17.36 1.42 -13.82
CA LEU A 151 16.04 1.08 -13.29
C LEU A 151 14.93 1.58 -14.24
N ALA A 152 15.06 2.78 -14.79
CA ALA A 152 14.12 3.33 -15.77
C ALA A 152 14.08 2.50 -17.06
N ASP A 153 15.24 2.04 -17.55
CA ASP A 153 15.32 1.11 -18.68
C ASP A 153 14.63 -0.22 -18.35
N GLN A 154 14.87 -0.80 -17.18
CA GLN A 154 14.23 -2.05 -16.77
C GLN A 154 12.72 -1.91 -16.62
N VAL A 155 12.22 -0.80 -16.06
CA VAL A 155 10.79 -0.52 -15.99
C VAL A 155 10.17 -0.53 -17.39
N SER A 156 10.85 0.10 -18.36
CA SER A 156 10.42 0.11 -19.76
C SER A 156 10.46 -1.29 -20.39
N MET A 157 11.49 -2.10 -20.11
CA MET A 157 11.60 -3.48 -20.60
C MET A 157 10.55 -4.41 -20.00
N VAL A 158 10.21 -4.27 -18.72
CA VAL A 158 9.13 -5.04 -18.09
C VAL A 158 7.78 -4.68 -18.72
N TYR A 159 7.51 -3.39 -18.93
CA TYR A 159 6.30 -2.94 -19.61
C TYR A 159 6.21 -3.45 -21.06
N ALA A 160 7.34 -3.51 -21.77
CA ALA A 160 7.43 -4.11 -23.10
C ALA A 160 7.36 -5.66 -23.11
N GLY A 161 7.22 -6.30 -21.94
CA GLY A 161 7.17 -7.77 -21.81
C GLY A 161 8.50 -8.48 -22.06
N GLN A 162 9.62 -7.75 -22.05
CA GLN A 162 10.97 -8.31 -22.26
C GLN A 162 11.58 -8.86 -20.97
N LEU A 163 11.11 -8.38 -19.81
CA LEU A 163 11.53 -8.84 -18.49
C LEU A 163 10.31 -9.21 -17.64
N GLY A 164 10.44 -10.26 -16.82
CA GLY A 164 9.42 -10.65 -15.84
C GLY A 164 9.45 -9.83 -14.55
N GLY A 165 10.31 -8.84 -14.44
CA GLY A 165 10.48 -8.01 -13.25
C GLY A 165 11.81 -7.27 -13.25
N LEU A 166 12.05 -6.52 -12.17
CA LEU A 166 13.31 -5.83 -11.93
C LEU A 166 14.37 -6.83 -11.47
N VAL A 167 15.53 -6.84 -12.14
CA VAL A 167 16.58 -7.83 -11.88
C VAL A 167 17.94 -7.15 -11.98
N LEU A 168 18.80 -7.37 -10.99
CA LEU A 168 20.20 -6.95 -11.05
C LEU A 168 21.09 -8.14 -11.47
N PHE A 169 21.88 -7.94 -12.53
CA PHE A 169 22.82 -8.94 -13.04
C PHE A 169 24.26 -8.60 -12.64
N ASP A 170 25.15 -9.58 -12.71
CA ASP A 170 26.59 -9.33 -12.61
C ASP A 170 27.10 -8.54 -13.84
N PRO A 171 28.05 -7.60 -13.66
CA PRO A 171 28.81 -7.34 -12.43
C PRO A 171 28.15 -6.36 -11.45
N GLU A 172 27.04 -5.70 -11.81
CA GLU A 172 26.47 -4.65 -10.94
C GLU A 172 25.85 -5.20 -9.66
N ALA A 173 25.44 -6.48 -9.64
CA ALA A 173 25.03 -7.15 -8.41
C ALA A 173 26.15 -7.24 -7.37
N ALA A 174 27.42 -7.17 -7.79
CA ALA A 174 28.59 -7.13 -6.91
C ALA A 174 29.00 -5.70 -6.51
N ASP A 175 28.43 -4.66 -7.14
CA ASP A 175 28.71 -3.26 -6.83
C ASP A 175 27.69 -2.72 -5.82
N PRO A 176 28.11 -2.34 -4.58
CA PRO A 176 27.21 -1.78 -3.58
C PRO A 176 26.41 -0.56 -4.04
N ALA A 177 26.97 0.26 -4.95
CA ALA A 177 26.30 1.44 -5.49
C ALA A 177 25.02 1.08 -6.28
N HIS A 178 24.91 -0.16 -6.75
CA HIS A 178 23.74 -0.70 -7.44
C HIS A 178 22.96 -1.68 -6.55
N ALA A 179 23.65 -2.56 -5.84
CA ALA A 179 23.04 -3.62 -5.06
C ALA A 179 22.21 -3.09 -3.88
N GLU A 180 22.68 -2.07 -3.16
CA GLU A 180 21.97 -1.53 -2.00
C GLU A 180 20.67 -0.81 -2.41
N PRO A 181 20.66 0.12 -3.39
CA PRO A 181 19.41 0.69 -3.88
C PRO A 181 18.48 -0.37 -4.47
N HIS A 182 19.00 -1.37 -5.17
CA HIS A 182 18.19 -2.44 -5.73
C HIS A 182 17.45 -3.26 -4.67
N ALA A 183 18.13 -3.59 -3.57
CA ALA A 183 17.53 -4.29 -2.43
C ALA A 183 16.34 -3.52 -1.82
N ILE A 184 16.31 -2.19 -1.95
CA ILE A 184 15.20 -1.36 -1.49
C ILE A 184 14.14 -1.24 -2.59
N PHE A 185 14.50 -0.63 -3.72
CA PHE A 185 13.55 -0.16 -4.73
C PHE A 185 12.92 -1.27 -5.55
N ALA A 186 13.63 -2.38 -5.77
CA ALA A 186 13.11 -3.54 -6.50
C ALA A 186 12.38 -4.54 -5.60
N THR A 187 12.35 -4.34 -4.28
CA THR A 187 11.64 -5.23 -3.36
C THR A 187 10.15 -5.26 -3.69
N LYS A 188 9.64 -6.47 -3.98
CA LYS A 188 8.20 -6.73 -4.12
C LYS A 188 7.53 -6.83 -2.75
N LEU A 189 6.40 -6.16 -2.62
CA LEU A 189 5.53 -6.13 -1.45
C LEU A 189 4.34 -7.06 -1.68
N ASP A 190 3.86 -7.71 -0.62
CA ASP A 190 2.67 -8.56 -0.69
C ASP A 190 1.39 -7.73 -0.55
N LEU A 191 1.11 -6.91 -1.57
CA LEU A 191 -0.08 -6.05 -1.66
C LEU A 191 -1.21 -6.70 -2.48
N THR A 192 -1.03 -7.94 -2.91
CA THR A 192 -1.96 -8.61 -3.80
C THR A 192 -3.25 -8.95 -3.06
N PRO A 193 -4.44 -8.54 -3.56
CA PRO A 193 -5.69 -8.92 -2.92
C PRO A 193 -5.86 -10.44 -2.98
N PRO A 194 -6.42 -11.07 -1.94
CA PRO A 194 -6.68 -12.51 -1.96
C PRO A 194 -7.62 -12.82 -3.11
N VAL A 195 -7.22 -13.77 -3.97
CA VAL A 195 -8.03 -14.21 -5.11
C VAL A 195 -9.44 -14.55 -4.62
N ASN A 196 -10.44 -13.94 -5.26
CA ASN A 196 -11.84 -14.31 -5.08
C ASN A 196 -12.02 -15.73 -5.64
N THR A 197 -11.68 -16.75 -4.88
CA THR A 197 -12.24 -18.07 -5.10
C THR A 197 -13.64 -18.00 -4.50
N PRO A 198 -14.72 -17.88 -5.30
CA PRO A 198 -16.05 -18.12 -4.76
C PRO A 198 -15.98 -19.52 -4.13
N ALA A 199 -16.39 -19.63 -2.87
CA ALA A 199 -16.63 -20.95 -2.30
C ALA A 199 -17.61 -21.64 -3.24
N THR A 200 -17.15 -22.65 -3.99
CA THR A 200 -18.01 -23.40 -4.91
C THR A 200 -19.16 -23.91 -4.06
N PRO A 201 -20.42 -23.49 -4.32
CA PRO A 201 -21.54 -24.03 -3.57
C PRO A 201 -21.54 -25.54 -3.83
N PRO A 202 -21.68 -26.37 -2.78
CA PRO A 202 -21.79 -27.81 -2.98
C PRO A 202 -22.94 -28.06 -3.97
N ALA A 203 -22.71 -28.92 -4.96
CA ALA A 203 -23.70 -29.32 -5.96
C ALA A 203 -24.83 -30.21 -5.37
N GLY A 204 -25.13 -30.08 -4.08
CA GLY A 204 -26.14 -30.85 -3.36
C GLY A 204 -27.04 -29.92 -2.57
N ASN A 205 -28.34 -29.95 -2.87
CA ASN A 205 -29.40 -29.36 -2.06
C ASN A 205 -29.62 -30.16 -0.76
N ASP A 206 -28.53 -30.52 -0.07
CA ASP A 206 -28.66 -31.18 1.23
C ASP A 206 -29.05 -30.11 2.25
N ARG A 207 -30.35 -30.07 2.56
CA ARG A 207 -30.94 -29.18 3.56
C ARG A 207 -30.82 -29.75 4.98
N SER A 208 -29.96 -30.75 5.19
CA SER A 208 -29.59 -31.22 6.52
C SER A 208 -28.97 -30.09 7.36
N LEU A 209 -29.19 -30.15 8.67
CA LEU A 209 -28.56 -29.25 9.65
C LEU A 209 -27.03 -29.30 9.56
N GLU A 210 -26.47 -30.49 9.30
CA GLU A 210 -25.04 -30.71 9.10
C GLU A 210 -24.53 -29.96 7.86
N GLY A 211 -25.27 -30.01 6.75
CA GLY A 211 -24.94 -29.28 5.52
C GLY A 211 -24.99 -27.76 5.69
N LEU A 212 -25.90 -27.24 6.51
CA LEU A 212 -25.97 -25.80 6.84
C LEU A 212 -24.80 -25.36 7.72
N ALA A 213 -24.43 -26.16 8.72
CA ALA A 213 -23.26 -25.90 9.57
C ALA A 213 -21.97 -25.86 8.74
N ASP A 214 -21.77 -26.82 7.85
CA ASP A 214 -20.62 -26.88 6.94
C ASP A 214 -20.52 -25.68 5.99
N VAL A 215 -21.66 -25.14 5.55
CA VAL A 215 -21.70 -23.94 4.72
C VAL A 215 -21.29 -22.70 5.54
N ALA A 216 -21.80 -22.57 6.76
CA ALA A 216 -21.45 -21.46 7.64
C ALA A 216 -19.97 -21.49 8.04
N ASP A 217 -19.44 -22.66 8.37
CA ASP A 217 -18.03 -22.83 8.74
C ASP A 217 -17.09 -22.48 7.56
N ARG A 218 -17.44 -22.92 6.34
CA ARG A 218 -16.68 -22.55 5.13
C ARG A 218 -16.73 -21.04 4.85
N ALA A 219 -17.89 -20.41 5.03
CA ALA A 219 -18.04 -18.97 4.87
C ALA A 219 -17.18 -18.21 5.89
N LEU A 220 -17.23 -18.62 7.16
CA LEU A 220 -16.44 -18.03 8.24
C LEU A 220 -14.93 -18.22 8.03
N ALA A 221 -14.51 -19.41 7.58
CA ALA A 221 -13.11 -19.65 7.19
C ALA A 221 -12.67 -18.77 6.01
N GLY A 222 -13.56 -18.52 5.06
CA GLY A 222 -13.35 -17.56 3.97
C GLY A 222 -13.13 -16.13 4.46
N VAL A 223 -13.97 -15.67 5.38
CA VAL A 223 -13.84 -14.35 6.03
C VAL A 223 -12.52 -14.25 6.79
N LYS A 224 -12.18 -15.24 7.62
CA LYS A 224 -10.93 -15.28 8.38
C LYS A 224 -9.69 -15.17 7.50
N ARG A 225 -9.66 -15.91 6.37
CA ARG A 225 -8.55 -15.82 5.39
C ARG A 225 -8.40 -14.42 4.82
N ARG A 226 -9.51 -13.74 4.49
CA ARG A 226 -9.48 -12.38 3.95
C ARG A 226 -9.05 -11.34 4.97
N ILE A 227 -9.43 -11.50 6.23
CA ILE A 227 -8.93 -10.66 7.32
C ILE A 227 -7.42 -10.85 7.50
N MET A 228 -6.92 -12.10 7.45
CA MET A 228 -5.47 -12.36 7.48
C MET A 228 -4.75 -11.69 6.30
N ALA A 229 -5.31 -11.76 5.09
CA ALA A 229 -4.75 -11.06 3.94
C ALA A 229 -4.68 -9.54 4.16
N LEU A 230 -5.74 -8.91 4.71
CA LEU A 230 -5.70 -7.49 5.06
C LEU A 230 -4.63 -7.16 6.11
N ARG A 231 -4.41 -8.03 7.10
CA ARG A 231 -3.33 -7.88 8.08
C ARG A 231 -1.95 -7.97 7.42
N ASN A 232 -1.77 -8.88 6.46
CA ASN A 232 -0.54 -8.98 5.68
C ASN A 232 -0.31 -7.73 4.83
N THR A 233 -1.36 -7.21 4.18
CA THR A 233 -1.29 -5.95 3.43
C THR A 233 -0.90 -4.79 4.34
N LYS A 234 -1.47 -4.71 5.55
CA LYS A 234 -1.05 -3.72 6.56
C LYS A 234 0.45 -3.81 6.84
N TRP A 235 0.94 -5.01 7.14
CA TRP A 235 2.36 -5.25 7.40
C TRP A 235 3.25 -4.89 6.20
N ALA A 236 2.80 -5.16 4.98
CA ALA A 236 3.51 -4.77 3.77
C ALA A 236 3.61 -3.24 3.63
N TYR A 237 2.58 -2.48 4.02
CA TYR A 237 2.64 -1.02 4.08
C TYR A 237 3.54 -0.49 5.20
N GLU A 238 3.57 -1.13 6.37
CA GLU A 238 4.53 -0.81 7.44
C GLU A 238 5.97 -0.94 6.90
N LYS A 239 6.26 -2.08 6.26
CA LYS A 239 7.56 -2.33 5.64
C LYS A 239 7.90 -1.33 4.52
N LEU A 240 6.92 -0.96 3.70
CA LEU A 240 7.11 0.08 2.67
C LEU A 240 7.50 1.41 3.31
N ILE A 241 6.79 1.85 4.34
CA ILE A 241 7.07 3.11 5.03
C ILE A 241 8.46 3.07 5.67
N ASP A 242 8.86 1.94 6.25
CA ASP A 242 10.22 1.75 6.79
C ASP A 242 11.30 1.90 5.70
N PHE A 243 11.07 1.33 4.51
CA PHE A 243 11.98 1.50 3.37
C PHE A 243 12.03 2.94 2.85
N LEU A 244 10.88 3.63 2.84
CA LEU A 244 10.79 5.00 2.34
C LEU A 244 11.29 6.04 3.33
N GLY A 245 11.24 5.74 4.64
CA GLY A 245 11.55 6.69 5.72
C GLY A 245 12.80 7.54 5.52
N PRO A 246 13.95 6.99 5.06
CA PRO A 246 15.16 7.77 4.78
C PRO A 246 15.01 8.82 3.65
N PHE A 247 14.04 8.67 2.77
CA PHE A 247 13.81 9.50 1.58
C PHE A 247 12.64 10.47 1.74
N LEU A 248 11.74 10.24 2.71
CA LEU A 248 10.61 11.12 2.98
C LEU A 248 11.08 12.42 3.66
N LYS A 249 10.29 13.49 3.49
CA LYS A 249 10.47 14.76 4.21
C LYS A 249 10.47 14.52 5.71
N SER A 250 11.44 15.12 6.42
CA SER A 250 11.48 15.08 7.88
C SER A 250 10.48 16.06 8.53
N GLY A 251 9.95 17.01 7.74
CA GLY A 251 9.11 18.09 8.22
C GLY A 251 9.91 19.30 8.71
N ASN A 252 11.24 19.19 8.74
CA ASN A 252 12.15 20.31 8.92
C ASN A 252 12.57 20.85 7.55
N VAL A 253 12.06 22.03 7.21
CA VAL A 253 12.32 22.70 5.92
C VAL A 253 13.81 22.84 5.62
N GLU A 254 14.63 23.08 6.63
CA GLU A 254 16.08 23.19 6.43
C GLU A 254 16.71 21.84 6.06
N GLU A 255 16.34 20.77 6.76
CA GLU A 255 16.86 19.42 6.49
C GLU A 255 16.39 18.88 5.13
N ASP A 256 15.14 19.20 4.76
CA ASP A 256 14.52 18.81 3.49
C ASP A 256 15.01 19.65 2.30
N THR A 257 15.84 20.67 2.54
CA THR A 257 16.42 21.50 1.48
C THR A 257 17.43 20.69 0.67
N ILE A 258 17.27 20.71 -0.66
CA ILE A 258 18.20 20.08 -1.60
C ILE A 258 19.31 21.07 -1.92
N VAL A 259 20.55 20.62 -1.84
CA VAL A 259 21.75 21.39 -2.18
C VAL A 259 22.51 20.69 -3.30
N SER A 260 23.09 21.49 -4.20
CA SER A 260 23.69 20.97 -5.43
C SER A 260 25.05 21.56 -5.72
N VAL A 261 25.95 20.75 -6.29
CA VAL A 261 27.28 21.15 -6.75
C VAL A 261 27.55 20.58 -8.14
N GLN A 262 28.27 21.35 -8.96
CA GLN A 262 28.76 20.86 -10.25
C GLN A 262 30.08 20.13 -10.08
N ILE A 263 30.16 18.89 -10.58
CA ILE A 263 31.37 18.07 -10.61
C ILE A 263 31.59 17.61 -12.04
N ARG A 264 32.68 18.05 -12.67
CA ARG A 264 33.02 17.68 -14.06
C ARG A 264 31.90 17.94 -15.09
N GLY A 265 31.04 18.93 -14.84
CA GLY A 265 29.91 19.30 -15.69
C GLY A 265 28.59 18.58 -15.37
N GLU A 266 28.60 17.70 -14.37
CA GLU A 266 27.40 17.01 -13.88
C GLU A 266 26.93 17.63 -12.56
N THR A 267 25.62 17.86 -12.47
CA THR A 267 24.98 18.32 -11.24
C THR A 267 24.86 17.14 -10.29
N VAL A 268 25.46 17.24 -9.11
CA VAL A 268 25.25 16.31 -8.01
C VAL A 268 24.45 17.01 -6.93
N SER A 269 23.33 16.43 -6.54
CA SER A 269 22.41 16.97 -5.54
C SER A 269 22.22 15.99 -4.38
N THR A 270 22.01 16.52 -3.19
CA THR A 270 21.72 15.77 -1.96
C THR A 270 20.84 16.63 -1.04
N VAL A 271 20.22 16.04 -0.02
CA VAL A 271 19.48 16.80 1.00
C VAL A 271 20.40 17.21 2.14
N LYS A 272 20.14 18.39 2.74
CA LYS A 272 20.89 18.85 3.93
C LYS A 272 20.82 17.83 5.07
N ALA A 273 19.71 17.10 5.23
CA ALA A 273 19.60 16.00 6.19
C ALA A 273 20.73 14.97 6.07
N THR A 274 21.06 14.55 4.84
CA THR A 274 22.14 13.59 4.58
C THR A 274 23.50 14.18 4.92
N LEU A 275 23.74 15.44 4.56
CA LEU A 275 24.98 16.12 4.89
C LEU A 275 25.16 16.30 6.41
N ASN A 276 24.10 16.66 7.12
CA ASN A 276 24.11 16.82 8.57
C ASN A 276 24.48 15.52 9.29
N ARG A 277 24.07 14.36 8.76
CA ARG A 277 24.46 13.03 9.30
C ARG A 277 25.95 12.74 9.19
N LEU A 278 26.63 13.30 8.17
CA LEU A 278 28.09 13.17 8.02
C LEU A 278 28.85 14.07 9.00
N GLY A 279 28.20 15.11 9.51
CA GLY A 279 28.77 16.11 10.41
C GLY A 279 29.44 17.27 9.67
N THR A 280 29.46 18.43 10.32
CA THR A 280 29.96 19.70 9.76
C THR A 280 31.46 19.68 9.40
N ASN A 281 32.22 18.79 10.03
CA ASN A 281 33.66 18.63 9.74
C ASN A 281 33.92 17.75 8.50
N HIS A 282 32.90 17.16 7.89
CA HIS A 282 33.07 16.27 6.74
C HIS A 282 33.36 17.06 5.46
N ALA A 283 34.28 16.56 4.63
CA ALA A 283 34.69 17.25 3.40
C ALA A 283 33.51 17.43 2.42
N LEU A 284 32.59 16.46 2.35
CA LEU A 284 31.37 16.60 1.53
C LEU A 284 30.45 17.69 2.08
N TYR A 285 30.24 17.78 3.40
CA TYR A 285 29.44 18.84 4.00
C TYR A 285 29.94 20.22 3.55
N ASN A 286 31.24 20.48 3.74
CA ASN A 286 31.87 21.75 3.36
C ASN A 286 31.83 22.04 1.85
N ARG A 287 31.72 21.00 1.02
CA ARG A 287 31.64 21.18 -0.44
C ARG A 287 30.25 21.65 -0.88
N PHE A 288 29.21 21.15 -0.24
CA PHE A 288 27.82 21.50 -0.51
C PHE A 288 27.33 22.71 0.30
N ASP A 289 27.97 23.03 1.43
CA ASP A 289 27.68 24.21 2.23
C ASP A 289 28.04 25.49 1.46
N THR A 290 27.07 26.37 1.24
CA THR A 290 27.25 27.65 0.56
C THR A 290 28.12 28.63 1.34
N ASP A 291 28.19 28.48 2.67
CA ASP A 291 28.90 29.40 3.57
C ASP A 291 30.34 28.96 3.87
N ALA A 292 30.70 27.73 3.48
CA ALA A 292 32.04 27.19 3.64
C ALA A 292 33.03 27.73 2.58
N VAL A 293 34.26 28.04 3.04
CA VAL A 293 35.36 28.56 2.22
C VAL A 293 35.63 27.62 1.04
N ALA A 294 35.60 28.17 -0.18
CA ALA A 294 35.86 27.42 -1.40
C ALA A 294 37.22 26.71 -1.33
N TRP A 295 37.22 25.38 -1.50
CA TRP A 295 38.44 24.62 -1.70
C TRP A 295 39.18 25.15 -2.93
N SER A 296 40.41 25.63 -2.73
CA SER A 296 41.27 26.06 -3.83
C SER A 296 41.70 24.83 -4.64
N GLY A 297 41.23 24.73 -5.90
CA GLY A 297 41.80 23.79 -6.87
C GLY A 297 40.85 22.94 -7.74
N ALA A 298 39.52 23.11 -7.67
CA ALA A 298 38.61 22.42 -8.60
C ALA A 298 37.46 23.34 -9.05
N ASP A 299 37.11 23.29 -10.34
CA ASP A 299 35.94 23.93 -10.94
C ASP A 299 34.65 23.32 -10.35
N VAL A 300 34.22 23.83 -9.20
CA VAL A 300 32.95 23.49 -8.56
C VAL A 300 32.09 24.74 -8.57
N ARG A 301 31.10 24.79 -9.47
CA ARG A 301 30.05 25.82 -9.43
C ARG A 301 28.93 25.33 -8.51
N LYS A 302 28.68 26.07 -7.43
CA LYS A 302 27.54 25.83 -6.54
C LYS A 302 26.29 26.42 -7.18
N THR A 303 25.18 25.69 -7.16
CA THR A 303 23.88 26.19 -7.62
C THR A 303 22.89 26.02 -6.47
N SER A 304 22.41 27.16 -5.96
CA SER A 304 21.30 27.26 -5.00
C SER A 304 19.96 27.20 -5.72
#